data_AF-Q2EIR9-F1
#
_entry.id   AF-Q2EIR9-F1
#
_cell.length_a   1.000
_cell.length_b   1.000
_cell.length_c   1.000
_cell.angle_alpha   90.00
_cell.angle_beta   90.00
_cell.angle_gamma   90.00
#
_symmetry.space_group_name_H-M   'P 1'
#
loop_
_entity.id
_entity.type
_entity.pdbx_description
1 polymer ?
#
loop_
_entity_poly.entity_id
_entity_poly.type
_entity_poly.pdbx_seq_one_letter_code
_entity_poly.pdbx_strand_id
1 'polypeptide(L)'
;TAFLHGDLAETVYMHQPPGFRDPVHPDYVCLLQRSLYGLKQAPRAWFQRFAHYITGIGFCHSRCDSSLFIYRHGTDTAYLLLYVDDM
;
A
#
# COMPACT_ATOMS: atom_id res chain seq x y z
N THR A 1 8.79 4.13 -4.91
CA THR A 1 9.13 3.79 -3.50
C THR A 1 7.92 3.59 -2.60
N ALA A 2 6.70 3.96 -3.01
CA ALA A 2 5.48 3.82 -2.21
C ALA A 2 5.20 2.39 -1.71
N PHE A 3 5.44 1.38 -2.57
CA PHE A 3 5.13 -0.03 -2.24
C PHE A 3 6.17 -0.69 -1.33
N LEU A 4 7.44 -0.28 -1.36
CA LEU A 4 8.49 -0.87 -0.51
C LEU A 4 8.32 -0.63 0.99
N HIS A 5 7.34 0.17 1.39
CA HIS A 5 6.97 0.45 2.78
C HIS A 5 5.57 -0.05 3.14
N GLY A 6 4.87 -0.73 2.23
CA GLY A 6 3.61 -1.41 2.55
C GLY A 6 3.89 -2.73 3.25
N ASP A 7 3.33 -2.89 4.45
CA ASP A 7 3.33 -4.18 5.13
C ASP A 7 2.35 -5.12 4.41
N LEU A 8 2.74 -6.38 4.26
CA LEU A 8 1.89 -7.40 3.66
C LEU A 8 1.01 -8.02 4.75
N ALA A 9 -0.31 -7.87 4.60
CA ALA A 9 -1.26 -8.52 5.51
C ALA A 9 -1.32 -10.04 5.31
N GLU A 10 -0.82 -10.54 4.17
CA GLU A 10 -0.80 -11.95 3.79
C GLU A 10 0.62 -12.42 3.49
N THR A 11 0.86 -13.72 3.67
CA THR A 11 2.14 -14.34 3.33
C THR A 11 2.23 -14.51 1.82
N VAL A 12 3.11 -13.75 1.16
CA VAL A 12 3.31 -13.81 -0.28
C VAL A 12 4.66 -14.43 -0.60
N TYR A 13 4.66 -15.47 -1.43
CA TYR A 13 5.87 -16.06 -1.99
C TYR A 13 6.04 -15.65 -3.44
N MET A 14 7.29 -15.49 -3.88
CA MET A 14 7.62 -15.27 -5.29
C MET A 14 8.74 -16.20 -5.74
N HIS A 15 8.80 -16.49 -7.04
CA HIS A 15 9.96 -17.17 -7.61
C HIS A 15 11.23 -16.33 -7.42
N GLN A 16 12.36 -17.02 -7.33
CA GLN A 16 13.66 -16.37 -7.26
C GLN A 16 13.86 -15.43 -8.46
N PRO A 17 14.28 -14.18 -8.22
CA PRO A 17 14.44 -13.23 -9.31
C PRO A 17 15.58 -13.64 -10.24
N PRO A 18 15.49 -13.30 -11.54
CA PRO A 18 16.60 -13.51 -12.48
C PRO A 18 17.90 -12.91 -11.94
N GLY A 19 18.98 -13.68 -11.95
CA GLY A 19 20.29 -13.27 -11.42
C GLY A 19 20.53 -13.57 -9.93
N PHE A 20 19.53 -14.03 -9.19
CA PHE A 20 19.63 -14.40 -7.76
C PHE A 20 19.20 -15.84 -7.48
N ARG A 21 19.04 -16.66 -8.52
CA ARG A 21 18.64 -18.05 -8.37
C ARG A 21 19.78 -18.86 -7.75
N ASP A 22 19.52 -19.48 -6.61
CA ASP A 22 20.44 -20.38 -5.92
C ASP A 22 20.71 -21.60 -6.83
N PRO A 23 21.98 -21.87 -7.21
CA PRO A 23 22.33 -23.03 -8.03
C PRO A 23 22.06 -24.38 -7.34
N VAL A 24 22.10 -24.41 -6.01
CA VAL A 24 21.88 -25.61 -5.19
C VAL A 24 20.38 -25.85 -4.98
N HIS A 25 19.61 -24.77 -4.87
CA HIS A 25 18.16 -24.81 -4.62
C HIS A 25 17.38 -24.03 -5.69
N PRO A 26 17.38 -24.48 -6.95
CA PRO A 26 16.79 -23.73 -8.05
C PRO A 26 15.27 -23.58 -7.94
N ASP A 27 14.60 -24.43 -7.19
CA ASP A 27 13.14 -24.45 -7.07
C ASP A 27 12.61 -23.77 -5.80
N TYR A 28 13.51 -23.17 -5.01
CA TYR A 28 13.08 -22.40 -3.84
C TYR A 28 12.35 -21.14 -4.25
N VAL A 29 11.54 -20.65 -3.33
CA VAL A 29 10.77 -19.41 -3.45
C VAL A 29 11.18 -18.44 -2.36
N CYS A 30 11.10 -17.14 -2.66
CA CYS A 30 11.39 -16.08 -1.72
C CYS A 30 10.11 -15.68 -1.00
N LEU A 31 10.16 -15.58 0.34
CA LEU A 31 9.10 -14.96 1.13
C LEU A 31 9.24 -13.45 1.08
N LEU A 32 8.19 -12.75 0.63
CA LEU A 32 8.16 -11.30 0.63
C LEU A 32 7.89 -10.76 2.03
N GLN A 33 8.82 -9.94 2.52
CA GLN A 33 8.70 -9.24 3.81
C GLN A 33 7.96 -7.90 3.68
N ARG A 34 7.93 -7.32 2.47
CA ARG A 34 7.29 -6.03 2.17
C ARG A 34 6.64 -6.09 0.80
N SER A 35 5.64 -5.24 0.58
CA SER A 35 4.94 -5.20 -0.70
C SER A 35 5.87 -4.74 -1.82
N LEU A 36 5.76 -5.38 -2.98
CA LEU A 36 6.47 -5.03 -4.20
C LEU A 36 5.49 -4.42 -5.21
N TYR A 37 6.02 -3.60 -6.11
CA TYR A 37 5.26 -3.13 -7.27
C TYR A 37 4.78 -4.32 -8.11
N GLY A 38 3.56 -4.22 -8.66
CA GLY A 38 2.96 -5.28 -9.47
C GLY A 38 2.24 -6.39 -8.68
N LEU A 39 2.32 -6.39 -7.34
CA LEU A 39 1.43 -7.25 -6.53
C LEU A 39 0.00 -6.68 -6.56
N LYS A 40 -0.99 -7.53 -6.85
CA LYS A 40 -2.42 -7.13 -6.90
C LYS A 40 -2.91 -6.50 -5.60
N GLN A 41 -2.33 -6.90 -4.47
CA GLN A 41 -2.65 -6.43 -3.13
C GLN A 41 -1.89 -5.16 -2.71
N ALA A 42 -0.80 -4.80 -3.40
CA ALA A 42 0.03 -3.65 -3.03
C ALA A 42 -0.75 -2.32 -3.01
N PRO A 43 -1.58 -2.02 -4.04
CA PRO A 43 -2.42 -0.82 -4.06
C PRO A 43 -3.36 -0.72 -2.84
N ARG A 44 -3.98 -1.84 -2.47
CA ARG A 44 -4.89 -1.92 -1.33
C ARG A 44 -4.17 -1.76 0.00
N ALA A 45 -3.03 -2.43 0.18
CA ALA A 45 -2.23 -2.33 1.41
C ALA A 45 -1.71 -0.91 1.61
N TRP A 46 -1.27 -0.26 0.53
CA TRP A 46 -0.84 1.13 0.56
C TRP A 46 -2.00 2.08 0.91
N PHE A 47 -3.15 1.92 0.25
CA PHE A 47 -4.35 2.71 0.55
C PHE A 47 -4.73 2.60 2.03
N GLN A 48 -4.77 1.38 2.58
CA GLN A 48 -5.11 1.16 3.99
C GLN A 48 -4.11 1.83 4.94
N ARG A 49 -2.82 1.71 4.68
CA ARG A 49 -1.76 2.35 5.48
C ARG A 49 -1.90 3.87 5.44
N PHE A 50 -2.10 4.45 4.26
CA PHE A 50 -2.25 5.88 4.09
C PHE A 50 -3.53 6.39 4.78
N ALA A 51 -4.67 5.74 4.53
CA ALA A 51 -5.95 6.07 5.14
C ALA A 51 -5.88 6.06 6.67
N HIS A 52 -5.24 5.05 7.25
CA HIS A 52 -5.04 4.96 8.69
C HIS A 52 -4.20 6.13 9.22
N TYR A 53 -3.09 6.45 8.56
CA TYR A 53 -2.22 7.57 8.94
C TYR A 53 -2.96 8.91 8.89
N ILE A 54 -3.65 9.23 7.79
CA ILE A 54 -4.32 10.52 7.64
C ILE A 54 -5.53 10.65 8.57
N THR A 55 -6.18 9.53 8.91
CA THR A 55 -7.24 9.53 9.92
C THR A 55 -6.70 9.85 11.30
N GLY A 56 -5.49 9.38 11.63
CA GLY A 56 -4.81 9.71 12.89
C GLY A 56 -4.48 11.19 13.06
N ILE A 57 -4.29 11.94 11.97
CA ILE A 57 -4.05 13.39 11.99
C ILE A 57 -5.33 14.22 11.83
N GLY A 58 -6.51 13.59 11.84
CA GLY A 58 -7.81 14.27 11.92
C GLY A 58 -8.60 14.34 10.61
N PHE A 59 -8.15 13.71 9.51
CA PHE A 59 -9.00 13.55 8.34
C PHE A 59 -10.07 12.48 8.59
N CYS A 60 -11.24 12.65 7.99
CA CYS A 60 -12.31 11.65 8.04
C CYS A 60 -12.68 11.20 6.62
N HIS A 61 -12.99 9.91 6.46
CA HIS A 61 -13.55 9.42 5.20
C HIS A 61 -14.89 10.12 4.87
N SER A 62 -15.07 10.46 3.59
CA SER A 62 -16.36 10.87 3.07
C SER A 62 -17.32 9.69 3.05
N ARG A 63 -18.61 9.97 3.34
CA ARG A 63 -19.68 8.96 3.25
C ARG A 63 -20.09 8.66 1.81
N CYS A 64 -19.83 9.58 0.89
CA CYS A 64 -20.27 9.48 -0.49
C CYS A 64 -19.19 8.89 -1.42
N ASP A 65 -17.92 8.94 -1.00
CA ASP A 65 -16.78 8.51 -1.81
C ASP A 65 -15.67 7.99 -0.89
N SER A 66 -15.25 6.74 -1.08
CA SER A 66 -14.22 6.09 -0.25
C SER A 66 -12.82 6.66 -0.47
N SER A 67 -12.57 7.29 -1.62
CA SER A 67 -11.29 7.93 -1.98
C SER A 67 -11.15 9.35 -1.44
N LEU A 68 -12.25 9.96 -0.98
CA LEU A 68 -12.28 11.32 -0.48
C LEU A 68 -12.15 11.36 1.04
N PHE A 69 -11.21 12.16 1.51
CA PHE A 69 -10.98 12.48 2.91
C PHE A 69 -11.21 13.97 3.16
N ILE A 70 -11.86 14.28 4.27
CA ILE A 70 -12.26 15.63 4.63
C ILE A 70 -11.66 15.95 5.99
N TYR A 71 -10.88 17.04 6.06
CA TYR A 71 -10.40 17.62 7.30
C TYR A 71 -11.17 18.91 7.57
N ARG A 72 -11.60 19.10 8.82
CA ARG A 72 -12.31 20.31 9.27
C ARG A 72 -11.70 20.79 10.57
N HIS A 73 -11.29 22.06 10.60
CA HIS A 73 -10.75 22.70 11.79
C HIS A 73 -11.25 24.15 11.86
N GLY A 74 -12.24 24.39 12.72
CA GLY A 74 -12.92 25.69 12.78
C GLY A 74 -13.63 26.02 11.47
N THR A 75 -13.23 27.13 10.84
CA THR A 75 -13.72 27.55 9.51
C THR A 75 -12.94 26.92 8.36
N ASP A 76 -11.80 26.31 8.64
CA ASP A 76 -10.93 25.75 7.60
C ASP A 76 -11.38 24.35 7.23
N THR A 77 -11.40 24.09 5.91
CA THR A 77 -11.75 22.77 5.37
C THR A 77 -10.74 22.39 4.30
N ALA A 78 -10.21 21.18 4.37
CA ALA A 78 -9.37 20.59 3.34
C ALA A 78 -9.99 19.30 2.80
N TYR A 79 -9.86 19.11 1.50
CA TYR A 79 -10.33 17.92 0.78
C TYR A 79 -9.12 17.21 0.19
N LEU A 80 -9.00 15.91 0.43
CA LEU A 80 -7.92 15.07 -0.06
C LEU A 80 -8.54 13.90 -0.83
N LEU A 81 -8.25 13.82 -2.12
CA LEU A 81 -8.66 12.72 -3.00
C LEU A 81 -7.48 11.79 -3.22
N LEU A 82 -7.69 10.50 -2.95
CA LEU A 82 -6.68 9.47 -3.10
C LEU A 82 -7.08 8.48 -4.18
N TYR A 83 -6.61 8.71 -5.40
CA TYR A 83 -6.69 7.75 -6.49
C TYR A 83 -5.41 6.94 -6.53
N VAL A 84 -5.56 5.62 -6.49
CA VAL A 84 -4.44 4.69 -6.62
C VAL A 84 -4.43 4.21 -8.06
N ASP A 85 -3.92 5.04 -8.97
CA ASP A 85 -3.53 4.63 -10.33
C ASP A 85 -2.29 5.43 -10.77
N ASP A 86 -1.28 4.69 -11.22
CA ASP A 86 0.06 5.06 -11.72
C ASP A 86 0.97 6.01 -10.89
N MET A 87 1.91 5.38 -10.16
CA MET A 87 3.21 5.95 -9.80
C MET A 87 4.34 5.15 -10.44
#